data_AF-A0A969BQH2-F1
#
_entry.id   AF-A0A969BQH2-F1
#
_cell.length_a   1.000
_cell.length_b   1.000
_cell.length_c   1.000
_cell.angle_alpha   90.00
_cell.angle_beta   90.00
_cell.angle_gamma   90.00
#
_symmetry.space_group_name_H-M   'P 1'
#
loop_
_entity.id
_entity.type
_entity.pdbx_description
1 polymer ?
#
loop_
_entity_poly.entity_id
_entity_poly.type
_entity_poly.pdbx_seq_one_letter_code
_entity_poly.pdbx_strand_id
1 'polypeptide(L)'
;MVRLIDKTPAVSRRTVLKTGGGAAAVAVAGPVVALAPPAYANAPVALTAEAFAALVKMARDLYPHDRIADTAYAAVISAHDAAAKDDAAKKEMLEKARSFSMA
;
A
#
# COMPACT_ATOMS: atom_id res chain seq x y z
N MET A 1 26.13 -22.55 45.87
CA MET A 1 25.11 -23.43 45.24
C MET A 1 24.20 -22.54 44.38
N VAL A 2 24.35 -22.57 43.05
CA VAL A 2 23.59 -21.71 42.13
C VAL A 2 22.37 -22.49 41.62
N ARG A 3 21.17 -21.96 41.85
CA ARG A 3 19.91 -22.49 41.27
C ARG A 3 19.81 -21.98 39.83
N LEU A 4 19.96 -22.87 38.86
CA LEU A 4 19.54 -22.60 37.48
C LEU A 4 18.01 -22.62 37.45
N ILE A 5 17.40 -21.45 37.27
CA ILE A 5 15.96 -21.33 37.05
C ILE A 5 15.74 -21.58 35.56
N ASP A 6 15.16 -22.73 35.23
CA ASP A 6 14.74 -23.04 33.88
C ASP A 6 13.60 -22.09 33.49
N LYS A 7 13.88 -21.21 32.53
CA LYS A 7 12.99 -20.12 32.11
C LYS A 7 12.16 -20.50 30.89
N THR A 8 11.94 -21.79 30.68
CA THR A 8 11.11 -22.26 29.58
C THR A 8 9.64 -22.21 30.02
N PRO A 9 8.78 -21.34 29.43
CA PRO A 9 7.39 -21.25 29.85
C PRO A 9 6.70 -22.59 29.57
N ALA A 10 6.25 -23.27 30.62
CA ALA A 10 5.53 -24.53 30.51
C ALA A 10 4.12 -24.26 29.96
N VAL A 11 3.97 -24.34 28.64
CA VAL A 11 2.67 -24.12 27.98
C VAL A 11 1.83 -25.39 28.10
N SER A 12 0.74 -25.33 28.86
CA SER A 12 -0.18 -26.47 28.98
C SER A 12 -1.12 -26.53 27.77
N ARG A 13 -1.40 -27.75 27.27
CA ARG A 13 -2.34 -27.99 26.14
C ARG A 13 -3.72 -27.35 26.36
N ARG A 14 -4.16 -27.24 27.62
CA ARG A 14 -5.44 -26.63 28.00
C ARG A 14 -5.43 -25.11 27.87
N THR A 15 -4.28 -24.46 28.08
CA THR A 15 -4.14 -23.01 27.89
C THR A 15 -4.25 -22.67 26.40
N VAL A 16 -3.62 -23.45 25.53
CA VAL A 16 -3.68 -23.30 24.07
C VAL A 16 -5.09 -23.52 23.53
N LEU A 17 -5.83 -24.51 24.06
CA LEU A 17 -7.22 -24.76 23.68
C LEU A 17 -8.18 -23.70 24.23
N LYS A 18 -7.93 -23.15 25.43
CA LYS A 18 -8.73 -22.04 25.99
C LYS A 18 -8.55 -20.73 25.23
N THR A 19 -7.35 -20.47 24.71
CA THR A 19 -7.08 -19.26 23.92
C THR A 19 -7.48 -19.39 22.46
N GLY A 20 -8.06 -20.52 22.04
CA GLY A 20 -8.39 -20.82 20.65
C GLY A 20 -7.10 -20.95 19.82
N GLY A 21 -6.69 -22.18 19.53
CA GLY A 21 -5.45 -22.46 18.79
C GLY A 21 -5.23 -21.53 17.59
N GLY A 22 -4.25 -20.64 17.71
CA GLY A 22 -3.93 -19.64 16.70
C GLY A 22 -2.58 -19.00 16.99
N ALA A 23 -1.55 -19.60 16.41
CA ALA A 23 -0.17 -19.16 16.23
C ALA A 23 0.21 -17.72 16.70
N ALA A 24 1.17 -17.64 17.61
CA ALA A 24 2.05 -16.48 17.74
C ALA A 24 3.50 -16.89 17.43
N ALA A 25 3.73 -17.33 16.20
CA ALA A 25 5.06 -17.23 15.61
C ALA A 25 5.25 -15.77 15.21
N VAL A 26 5.85 -14.98 16.09
CA VAL A 26 6.25 -13.60 15.80
C VAL A 26 7.36 -13.68 14.75
N ALA A 27 6.97 -13.63 13.48
CA ALA A 27 7.89 -13.33 12.41
C ALA A 27 8.41 -11.91 12.66
N VAL A 28 9.69 -11.81 13.03
CA VAL A 28 10.44 -10.55 12.98
C VAL A 28 10.68 -10.23 11.50
N ALA A 29 9.61 -9.85 10.82
CA ALA A 29 9.70 -9.07 9.60
C ALA A 29 9.53 -7.63 10.07
N GLY A 30 10.64 -6.87 10.12
CA GLY A 30 10.55 -5.42 10.24
C GLY A 30 9.64 -4.87 9.13
N PRO A 31 9.10 -3.65 9.29
CA PRO A 31 8.25 -3.06 8.27
C PRO A 31 9.12 -2.66 7.08
N VAL A 32 9.53 -3.63 6.28
CA VAL A 32 9.67 -3.41 4.85
C VAL A 32 8.24 -3.34 4.34
N VAL A 33 7.59 -2.21 4.62
CA VAL A 33 6.59 -1.68 3.69
C VAL A 33 7.40 -1.41 2.45
N ALA A 34 7.64 -2.47 1.67
CA ALA A 34 7.90 -2.29 0.26
C ALA A 34 6.75 -1.39 -0.18
N LEU A 35 7.09 -0.20 -0.68
CA LEU A 35 6.19 0.61 -1.48
C LEU A 35 5.86 -0.22 -2.73
N ALA A 36 5.16 -1.34 -2.56
CA ALA A 36 4.42 -1.94 -3.63
C ALA A 36 3.50 -0.83 -4.09
N PRO A 37 3.65 -0.34 -5.33
CA PRO A 37 2.76 0.67 -5.83
C PRO A 37 1.34 0.12 -5.62
N PRO A 38 0.44 0.91 -5.00
CA PRO A 38 -0.92 0.47 -4.78
C PRO A 38 -1.46 -0.17 -6.06
N ALA A 39 -1.80 -1.45 -5.98
CA ALA A 39 -2.27 -2.23 -7.11
C ALA A 39 -3.70 -1.79 -7.41
N TYR A 40 -3.81 -0.69 -8.15
CA TYR A 40 -5.10 -0.21 -8.63
C TYR A 40 -5.65 -1.21 -9.64
N ALA A 41 -6.95 -1.51 -9.54
CA ALA A 41 -7.61 -2.43 -10.46
C ALA A 41 -7.65 -1.92 -11.92
N ASN A 42 -7.43 -0.62 -12.12
CA ASN A 42 -7.46 0.03 -13.42
C ASN A 42 -6.04 0.14 -13.98
N ALA A 43 -5.77 -0.56 -15.09
CA ALA A 43 -4.54 -0.37 -15.84
C ALA A 43 -4.56 1.02 -16.53
N PRO A 44 -3.49 1.82 -16.44
CA PRO A 44 -3.38 3.05 -17.21
C PRO A 44 -3.32 2.72 -18.71
N VAL A 45 -3.93 3.57 -19.51
CA VAL A 45 -4.14 3.35 -20.94
C VAL A 45 -3.34 4.35 -21.78
N ALA A 46 -3.11 5.58 -21.30
CA ALA A 46 -2.27 6.57 -21.97
C ALA A 46 -0.95 6.83 -21.24
N LEU A 47 -0.96 6.79 -19.90
CA LEU A 47 0.14 7.12 -19.01
C LEU A 47 0.98 5.90 -18.60
N THR A 48 2.19 6.16 -18.09
CA THR A 48 3.01 5.14 -17.43
C THR A 48 2.42 4.79 -16.06
N ALA A 49 2.60 3.53 -15.62
CA ALA A 49 2.13 3.07 -14.31
C ALA A 49 2.71 3.88 -13.14
N GLU A 50 3.94 4.35 -13.28
CA GLU A 50 4.60 5.21 -12.29
C GLU A 50 3.94 6.60 -12.20
N ALA A 51 3.66 7.24 -13.34
CA ALA A 51 2.97 8.53 -13.36
C ALA A 51 1.54 8.43 -12.81
N PHE A 52 0.83 7.35 -13.14
CA PHE A 52 -0.50 7.08 -12.61
C PHE A 52 -0.48 6.95 -11.07
N ALA A 53 0.45 6.16 -10.52
CA ALA A 53 0.58 5.99 -9.08
C ALA A 53 0.96 7.31 -8.37
N ALA A 54 1.85 8.11 -8.98
CA ALA A 54 2.23 9.42 -8.47
C ALA A 54 1.02 10.38 -8.43
N LEU A 55 0.18 10.39 -9.46
CA LEU A 55 -1.03 11.21 -9.49
C LEU A 55 -2.04 10.80 -8.40
N VAL A 56 -2.21 9.51 -8.16
CA VAL A 56 -3.14 9.05 -7.10
C VAL A 56 -2.63 9.45 -5.72
N LYS A 57 -1.31 9.31 -5.49
CA LYS A 57 -0.69 9.76 -4.24
C LYS A 57 -0.85 11.27 -4.04
N MET A 58 -0.55 12.06 -5.07
CA MET A 58 -0.75 13.51 -5.05
C MET A 58 -2.21 13.89 -4.75
N ALA A 59 -3.18 13.19 -5.34
CA ALA A 59 -4.60 13.43 -5.09
C ALA A 59 -4.99 13.16 -3.62
N ARG A 60 -4.39 12.14 -3.00
CA ARG A 60 -4.59 11.86 -1.57
C ARG A 60 -3.96 12.89 -0.66
N ASP A 61 -2.77 13.37 -1.01
CA ASP A 61 -2.08 14.39 -0.22
C ASP A 61 -2.84 15.73 -0.26
N LEU A 62 -3.44 16.07 -1.41
CA LEU A 62 -4.25 17.29 -1.57
C LEU A 62 -5.64 17.18 -0.93
N TYR A 63 -6.25 16.01 -0.96
CA TYR A 63 -7.60 15.78 -0.45
C TYR A 63 -7.64 14.54 0.43
N PRO A 64 -7.22 14.64 1.70
CA PRO A 64 -7.26 13.50 2.61
C PRO A 64 -8.71 13.19 2.98
N HIS A 65 -9.25 12.12 2.40
CA HIS A 65 -10.56 11.61 2.76
C HIS A 65 -10.42 10.28 3.52
N ASP A 66 -10.66 10.32 4.83
CA ASP A 66 -10.55 9.13 5.71
C ASP A 66 -11.54 8.01 5.36
N ARG A 67 -12.65 8.34 4.69
CA ARG A 67 -13.74 7.42 4.37
C ARG A 67 -13.78 6.96 2.91
N ILE A 68 -12.86 7.44 2.08
CA ILE A 68 -12.83 7.13 0.65
C ILE A 68 -11.63 6.25 0.36
N ALA A 69 -11.91 5.07 -0.19
CA ALA A 69 -10.89 4.12 -0.58
C ALA A 69 -10.03 4.67 -1.75
N ASP A 70 -8.78 4.22 -1.81
CA ASP A 70 -7.82 4.55 -2.89
C ASP A 70 -8.35 4.27 -4.30
N THR A 71 -9.27 3.31 -4.42
CA THR A 71 -9.93 2.94 -5.67
C THR A 71 -10.76 4.08 -6.26
N ALA A 72 -11.33 4.96 -5.44
CA ALA A 72 -12.10 6.10 -5.93
C ALA A 72 -11.17 7.17 -6.55
N TYR A 73 -10.00 7.42 -5.96
CA TYR A 73 -9.00 8.32 -6.53
C TYR A 73 -8.44 7.75 -7.84
N ALA A 74 -8.17 6.44 -7.87
CA ALA A 74 -7.75 5.75 -9.09
C ALA A 74 -8.83 5.80 -10.19
N ALA A 75 -10.11 5.74 -9.84
CA ALA A 75 -11.20 5.88 -10.80
C ALA A 75 -11.22 7.27 -11.44
N VAL A 76 -11.06 8.33 -10.66
CA VAL A 76 -10.98 9.71 -11.18
C VAL A 76 -9.80 9.87 -12.11
N ILE A 77 -8.63 9.38 -11.71
CA ILE A 77 -7.41 9.50 -12.54
C ILE A 77 -7.51 8.62 -13.79
N SER A 78 -8.21 7.48 -13.74
CA SER A 78 -8.47 6.67 -14.95
C SER A 78 -9.36 7.40 -15.97
N ALA A 79 -10.29 8.24 -15.54
CA ALA A 79 -11.07 9.08 -16.44
C ALA A 79 -10.20 10.18 -17.09
N HIS A 80 -9.27 10.76 -16.32
CA HIS A 80 -8.29 11.71 -16.86
C HIS A 80 -7.27 11.07 -17.80
N ASP A 81 -6.83 9.85 -17.50
CA ASP A 81 -5.95 9.06 -18.36
C ASP A 81 -6.64 8.67 -19.68
N ALA A 82 -7.92 8.28 -19.63
CA ALA A 82 -8.71 8.04 -20.82
C ALA A 82 -8.85 9.30 -21.69
N ALA A 83 -9.10 10.47 -21.07
CA ALA A 83 -9.15 11.75 -21.77
C ALA A 83 -7.79 12.23 -22.31
N ALA A 84 -6.69 11.77 -21.72
CA ALA A 84 -5.33 12.09 -22.17
C ALA A 84 -4.91 11.31 -23.44
N LYS A 85 -5.68 10.30 -23.86
CA LYS A 85 -5.47 9.64 -25.15
C LYS A 85 -5.64 10.58 -26.34
N ASP A 86 -6.62 11.47 -26.26
CA ASP A 86 -7.04 12.31 -27.37
C ASP A 86 -6.33 13.68 -27.37
N ASP A 87 -5.51 13.96 -26.36
CA ASP A 87 -4.82 15.25 -26.18
C ASP A 87 -3.36 15.04 -25.71
N ALA A 88 -2.44 15.16 -26.67
CA ALA A 88 -1.01 14.99 -26.45
C ALA A 88 -0.42 16.01 -25.45
N ALA A 89 -0.97 17.23 -25.40
CA ALA A 89 -0.50 18.25 -24.46
C ALA A 89 -0.88 17.89 -23.02
N LYS A 90 -2.08 17.32 -22.81
CA LYS A 90 -2.50 16.82 -21.49
C LYS A 90 -1.67 15.62 -21.05
N LYS A 91 -1.35 14.71 -21.96
CA LYS A 91 -0.47 13.57 -21.64
C LYS A 91 0.89 14.04 -21.14
N GLU A 92 1.53 14.98 -21.82
CA GLU A 92 2.84 15.51 -21.40
C GLU A 92 2.78 16.18 -20.03
N MET A 93 1.71 16.92 -19.73
CA MET A 93 1.50 17.52 -18.41
C MET A 93 1.34 16.48 -17.30
N LEU A 94 0.57 15.42 -17.56
CA LEU A 94 0.33 14.36 -16.57
C LEU A 94 1.58 13.51 -16.32
N GLU A 95 2.44 13.31 -17.33
CA GLU A 95 3.72 12.62 -17.15
C GLU A 95 4.72 13.42 -16.29
N LYS A 96 4.63 14.76 -16.28
CA LYS A 96 5.47 15.59 -15.39
C LYS A 96 5.21 15.31 -13.91
N ALA A 97 4.03 14.80 -13.54
CA ALA A 97 3.76 14.36 -12.17
C ALA A 97 4.75 13.29 -11.67
N ARG A 98 5.31 12.46 -12.56
CA ARG A 98 6.37 11.50 -12.22
C ARG A 98 7.62 12.20 -11.67
N SER A 99 8.01 13.32 -12.27
CA SER A 99 9.22 14.06 -11.86
C SER A 99 9.10 14.62 -10.44
N PHE A 100 7.89 14.89 -9.96
CA PHE A 100 7.64 15.36 -8.60
C PHE A 100 7.79 14.25 -7.54
N SER A 101 7.59 12.98 -7.91
CA SER A 101 7.66 11.85 -6.96
C SER A 101 9.08 11.28 -6.78
N MET A 102 10.07 11.68 -7.60
CA MET A 102 11.46 11.21 -7.52
C MET A 102 12.41 12.20 -6.83
N ALA A 103 11.90 13.32 -6.33
CA ALA A 103 12.62 14.28 -5.48
C ALA A 103 12.22 14.10 -4.02
#